data_AF-A0A349BN62-F1
#
_entry.id   AF-A0A349BN62-F1
#
_cell.length_a   1.000
_cell.length_b   1.000
_cell.length_c   1.000
_cell.angle_alpha   90.00
_cell.angle_beta   90.00
_cell.angle_gamma   90.00
#
_symmetry.space_group_name_H-M   'P 1'
#
loop_
_entity.id
_entity.type
_entity.pdbx_description
1 polymer ?
#
loop_
_entity_poly.entity_id
_entity_poly.type
_entity_poly.pdbx_seq_one_letter_code
_entity_poly.pdbx_strand_id
1 'polypeptide(L)' 'IGRVCMDMTMIDVTDIPGIKQGEEVIIIGGENEVRITADDIAAWTGTISYEVLCGIGERVDRVYIR' A
#
# COMPACT_ATOMS: atom_id res chain seq x y z
N ILE A 1 -8.11 -10.53 4.62
CA ILE A 1 -7.93 -11.80 5.37
C ILE A 1 -6.77 -11.60 6.35
N GLY A 2 -6.84 -12.20 7.55
CA GLY A 2 -5.73 -12.16 8.51
C GLY A 2 -5.53 -10.81 9.22
N ARG A 3 -4.59 -10.78 10.17
CA ARG A 3 -4.13 -9.57 10.84
C ARG A 3 -2.86 -9.05 10.16
N VAL A 4 -2.69 -7.74 10.12
CA VAL A 4 -1.41 -7.12 9.75
C VAL A 4 -0.37 -7.50 10.80
N CYS A 5 0.76 -8.03 10.36
CA CYS A 5 1.91 -8.34 11.21
C CYS A 5 2.96 -7.21 11.10
N MET A 6 4.04 -7.29 11.89
CA MET A 6 5.08 -6.26 11.90
C MET A 6 5.71 -6.02 10.52
N ASP A 7 5.99 -7.10 9.77
CA ASP A 7 6.73 -7.03 8.50
C ASP A 7 5.98 -7.72 7.33
N MET A 8 4.73 -8.15 7.52
CA MET A 8 3.95 -8.83 6.48
C MET A 8 2.45 -8.56 6.57
N THR A 9 1.79 -8.56 5.42
CA THR A 9 0.32 -8.55 5.30
C THR A 9 -0.13 -9.60 4.30
N MET A 10 -1.40 -10.01 4.38
CA MET A 10 -2.01 -11.00 3.48
C MET A 10 -3.12 -10.33 2.68
N ILE A 11 -3.08 -10.53 1.37
CA ILE A 11 -4.05 -9.99 0.42
C ILE A 11 -4.74 -11.17 -0.27
N ASP A 12 -6.04 -11.08 -0.46
CA ASP A 12 -6.79 -12.06 -1.23
C ASP A 12 -6.64 -11.76 -2.72
N VAL A 13 -6.14 -12.74 -3.48
CA VAL A 13 -5.91 -12.64 -4.93
C VAL A 13 -6.68 -13.72 -5.71
N THR A 14 -7.64 -14.38 -5.07
CA THR A 14 -8.37 -15.53 -5.64
C THR A 14 -9.02 -15.20 -6.99
N ASP A 15 -9.51 -13.96 -7.15
CA ASP A 15 -10.21 -13.51 -8.37
C ASP A 15 -9.28 -12.93 -9.45
N ILE A 16 -7.96 -12.91 -9.22
CA ILE A 16 -6.97 -12.34 -10.15
C ILE A 16 -6.25 -13.50 -10.89
N PRO A 17 -6.60 -13.76 -12.17
CA PRO A 17 -6.00 -14.86 -12.90
C PRO A 17 -4.56 -14.55 -13.30
N GLY A 18 -3.67 -15.53 -13.15
CA GLY A 18 -2.31 -15.46 -13.68
C GLY A 18 -1.29 -14.72 -12.82
N ILE A 19 -1.65 -14.34 -11.59
CA ILE A 19 -0.75 -13.71 -10.62
C ILE A 19 0.43 -14.63 -10.27
N LYS A 20 1.64 -14.06 -10.24
CA LYS A 20 2.88 -14.77 -9.94
C LYS A 20 3.65 -14.14 -8.79
N GLN A 21 4.55 -14.93 -8.21
CA GLN A 21 5.50 -14.41 -7.25
C GLN A 21 6.40 -13.36 -7.89
N GLY A 22 6.62 -12.26 -7.16
CA GLY A 22 7.44 -11.14 -7.62
C GLY A 22 6.67 -10.09 -8.41
N GLU A 23 5.36 -10.24 -8.56
CA GLU A 23 4.52 -9.16 -9.09
C GLU A 23 4.47 -7.97 -8.13
N GLU A 24 4.45 -6.79 -8.73
CA GLU A 24 4.39 -5.53 -8.02
C GLU A 24 2.99 -5.28 -7.46
N VAL A 25 2.93 -4.73 -6.25
CA VAL A 25 1.68 -4.33 -5.60
C VAL A 25 1.81 -2.87 -5.18
N ILE A 26 0.81 -2.07 -5.53
CA ILE A 26 0.74 -0.66 -5.18
C ILE A 26 -0.08 -0.50 -3.90
N ILE A 27 0.54 -0.03 -2.82
CA ILE A 27 -0.12 0.21 -1.53
C ILE A 27 -0.69 1.63 -1.45
N ILE A 28 0.08 2.62 -1.94
CA ILE A 28 -0.29 4.02 -2.02
C ILE A 28 0.08 4.52 -3.41
N GLY A 29 -0.86 5.16 -4.09
CA GLY A 29 -0.75 5.53 -5.50
C GLY A 29 -1.61 4.61 -6.38
N GLY A 30 -1.27 4.59 -7.67
CA GLY A 30 -1.98 3.82 -8.69
C GLY A 30 -2.06 4.60 -9.99
N GLU A 31 -2.71 3.99 -10.98
CA GLU A 31 -2.87 4.56 -12.32
C GLU A 31 -4.34 4.75 -12.66
N ASN A 32 -4.64 5.82 -13.41
CA ASN A 32 -5.98 6.12 -13.90
C ASN A 32 -7.02 6.18 -12.76
N GLU A 33 -8.08 5.37 -12.88
CA GLU A 33 -9.21 5.29 -11.95
C GLU A 33 -8.97 4.31 -10.79
N VAL A 34 -7.89 3.52 -10.82
CA VAL A 34 -7.57 2.54 -9.78
C VAL A 34 -6.37 3.05 -8.99
N ARG A 35 -6.65 3.87 -7.97
CA ARG A 35 -5.65 4.44 -7.08
C ARG A 35 -6.16 4.53 -5.66
N ILE A 36 -5.23 4.37 -4.72
CA ILE A 36 -5.45 4.60 -3.29
C ILE A 36 -4.55 5.75 -2.89
N THR A 37 -5.13 6.87 -2.52
CA THR A 37 -4.37 8.05 -2.08
C THR A 37 -4.02 7.98 -0.60
N ALA A 38 -3.07 8.81 -0.16
CA ALA A 38 -2.77 8.94 1.26
C ALA A 38 -3.97 9.48 2.06
N ASP A 39 -4.81 10.30 1.43
CA ASP A 39 -6.05 10.81 2.05
C ASP A 39 -7.09 9.70 2.24
N ASP A 40 -7.18 8.73 1.31
CA ASP A 40 -8.09 7.58 1.45
C ASP A 40 -7.70 6.71 2.65
N ILE A 41 -6.39 6.44 2.79
CA ILE A 41 -5.86 5.67 3.92
C ILE A 41 -6.07 6.42 5.23
N ALA A 42 -5.83 7.73 5.22
CA ALA A 42 -6.07 8.59 6.37
C ALA A 42 -7.54 8.55 6.81
N ALA A 43 -8.48 8.60 5.86
CA ALA A 43 -9.90 8.48 6.14
C ALA A 43 -10.27 7.10 6.74
N TRP A 44 -9.68 6.01 6.25
CA TRP A 44 -9.91 4.66 6.80
C TRP A 44 -9.33 4.46 8.20
N THR A 45 -8.23 5.14 8.49
CA THR A 45 -7.50 5.01 9.77
C THR A 45 -7.89 6.08 10.80
N GLY A 46 -8.71 7.06 10.41
CA GLY A 46 -9.19 8.13 11.29
C GLY A 46 -8.13 9.20 11.57
N THR A 47 -7.22 9.45 10.62
CA THR A 47 -6.15 10.44 10.72
C THR A 47 -6.10 11.37 9.49
N ILE A 48 -4.97 12.06 9.28
CA ILE A 48 -4.65 12.93 8.15
C ILE A 48 -3.56 12.32 7.27
N SER A 49 -3.51 12.69 6.00
CA SER A 49 -2.52 12.16 5.05
C SER A 49 -1.07 12.38 5.47
N TYR A 50 -0.78 13.45 6.23
CA TYR A 50 0.56 13.69 6.74
C TYR A 50 1.03 12.59 7.72
N GLU A 51 0.15 12.08 8.59
CA GLU A 51 0.51 10.99 9.49
C GLU A 51 0.77 9.68 8.72
N VAL A 52 0.00 9.43 7.66
CA VAL A 52 0.20 8.27 6.78
C VAL A 52 1.57 8.35 6.09
N LEU A 53 1.89 9.49 5.47
CA LEU A 53 3.14 9.68 4.73
C LEU A 53 4.36 9.69 5.67
N CYS A 54 4.27 10.37 6.81
CA CYS A 54 5.33 10.39 7.82
C CYS A 54 5.48 9.05 8.55
N GLY A 55 4.44 8.21 8.58
CA GLY A 55 4.48 6.87 9.16
C GLY A 55 5.34 5.87 8.38
N ILE A 56 5.70 6.17 7.13
CA ILE A 56 6.60 5.33 6.33
C ILE A 56 8.03 5.46 6.89
N GLY A 57 8.39 4.51 7.75
CA GLY A 57 9.65 4.47 8.47
C GLY A 57 10.88 4.20 7.61
N GLU A 58 12.05 4.30 8.23
CA GLU A 58 13.37 4.21 7.59
C GLU A 58 13.70 2.83 6.99
N ARG A 59 12.99 1.77 7.40
CA ARG A 59 13.18 0.40 6.86
C ARG A 59 12.72 0.27 5.40
N VAL A 60 11.95 1.23 4.89
CA VAL A 60 11.45 1.23 3.52
C VAL A 60 12.43 2.00 2.65
N ASP A 61 13.06 1.30 1.69
CA ASP A 61 13.98 1.90 0.74
C ASP A 61 13.27 2.93 -0.15
N ARG A 62 13.88 4.11 -0.30
CA ARG A 62 13.35 5.22 -1.11
C ARG A 62 14.14 5.37 -2.40
N VAL A 63 13.49 5.14 -3.54
CA VAL A 63 14.05 5.33 -4.88
C VAL A 63 13.48 6.61 -5.48
N TYR A 64 14.35 7.56 -5.85
CA TYR A 64 13.94 8.85 -6.43
C TYR A 64 14.06 8.81 -7.95
N ILE A 65 12.93 9.00 -8.62
CA ILE A 65 12.83 9.08 -10.09
C ILE A 65 12.84 10.56 -10.48
N ARG A 66 13.53 10.90 -11.57
CA ARG A 66 13.66 12.27 -12.09
C ARG A 66 12.95 12.44 -13.41
#